data_AF-A0A0T1WW04-F1
#
_entry.id   AF-A0A0T1WW04-F1
#
_cell.length_a   1.000
_cell.length_b   1.000
_cell.length_c   1.000
_cell.angle_alpha   90.00
_cell.angle_beta   90.00
_cell.angle_gamma   90.00
#
_symmetry.space_group_name_H-M   'P 1'
#
loop_
_entity.id
_entity.type
_entity.pdbx_description
1 polymer ?
#
loop_
_entity_poly.entity_id
_entity_poly.type
_entity_poly.pdbx_seq_one_letter_code
_entity_poly.pdbx_strand_id
1 'polypeptide(L)'
;MQIDIRRPWSFFVFLAAAFSGVISGPASATQAPEGTGGIMAPGPDVEAAVQSEYDGVVKKGTREAYERFIRRHPDHPLARKARAVIDGGTLR
;
A
#
# COMPACT_ATOMS: atom_id res chain seq x y z
N MET A 1 -16.65 -4.97 31.73
CA MET A 1 -16.68 -4.10 30.54
C MET A 1 -15.41 -4.40 29.73
N GLN A 2 -15.42 -5.51 29.00
CA GLN A 2 -14.30 -5.96 28.15
C GLN A 2 -14.79 -5.86 26.72
N ILE A 3 -14.11 -5.05 25.91
CA ILE A 3 -14.42 -4.91 24.49
C ILE A 3 -13.51 -5.90 23.76
N ASP A 4 -14.00 -7.14 23.63
CA ASP A 4 -13.42 -8.15 22.75
C ASP A 4 -13.60 -7.71 21.29
N ILE A 5 -12.52 -7.34 20.62
CA ILE A 5 -12.49 -7.11 19.17
C ILE A 5 -11.70 -8.24 18.52
N ARG A 6 -12.25 -9.46 18.59
CA ARG A 6 -11.93 -10.52 17.64
C ARG A 6 -12.95 -10.45 16.50
N ARG A 7 -12.59 -9.80 15.38
CA ARG A 7 -13.37 -9.91 14.13
C ARG A 7 -12.48 -10.55 13.05
N PRO A 8 -12.82 -11.77 12.58
CA PRO A 8 -12.06 -12.46 11.55
C PRO A 8 -12.27 -11.81 10.18
N TRP A 9 -11.21 -11.92 9.39
CA TRP A 9 -11.09 -11.53 8.01
C TRP A 9 -12.28 -11.92 7.13
N SER A 10 -12.68 -10.98 6.27
CA SER A 10 -13.19 -11.29 4.94
C SER A 10 -12.69 -10.19 4.00
N PHE A 11 -11.57 -10.50 3.36
CA PHE A 11 -11.26 -10.21 1.96
C PHE A 11 -12.35 -9.46 1.20
N PHE A 12 -12.10 -8.21 0.79
CA PHE A 12 -12.55 -7.60 -0.49
C PHE A 12 -11.79 -6.26 -0.60
N VAL A 13 -10.64 -6.24 -1.30
CA VAL A 13 -10.49 -5.87 -2.73
C VAL A 13 -11.06 -4.47 -3.02
N PHE A 14 -10.17 -3.52 -3.31
CA PHE A 14 -10.13 -2.67 -4.52
C PHE A 14 -9.31 -1.41 -4.24
N LEU A 15 -8.03 -1.50 -4.61
CA LEU A 15 -7.21 -0.34 -4.94
C LEU A 15 -7.59 0.07 -6.38
N ALA A 16 -8.23 1.23 -6.48
CA ALA A 16 -8.18 2.23 -7.56
C ALA A 16 -8.38 1.78 -9.03
N ALA A 17 -9.37 2.37 -9.70
CA ALA A 17 -9.18 2.98 -11.02
C ALA A 17 -10.40 3.84 -11.43
N ALA A 18 -10.16 5.14 -11.57
CA ALA A 18 -10.85 5.99 -12.53
C ALA A 18 -9.74 6.63 -13.36
N PHE A 19 -9.69 6.41 -14.68
CA PHE A 19 -9.16 7.33 -15.70
C PHE A 19 -9.27 6.70 -17.11
N SER A 20 -9.58 7.55 -18.08
CA SER A 20 -10.21 7.30 -19.38
C SER A 20 -9.39 6.54 -20.42
N GLY A 21 -10.11 5.87 -21.33
CA GLY A 21 -9.58 5.09 -22.44
C GLY A 21 -8.66 5.86 -23.39
N VAL A 22 -7.56 5.20 -23.77
CA VAL A 22 -6.58 5.64 -24.76
C VAL A 22 -6.50 4.59 -25.88
N ILE A 23 -6.91 5.02 -27.07
CA ILE A 23 -6.42 4.72 -28.43
C ILE A 23 -5.91 3.29 -28.72
N SER A 24 -6.64 2.61 -29.61
CA SER A 24 -6.22 1.41 -30.34
C SER A 24 -4.95 1.62 -31.17
N GLY A 25 -4.04 0.64 -31.16
CA GLY A 25 -2.97 0.45 -32.14
C GLY A 25 -2.59 -1.04 -32.26
N PRO A 26 -2.32 -1.59 -33.46
CA PRO A 26 -2.25 -3.03 -33.69
C PRO A 26 -0.87 -3.63 -33.42
N ALA A 27 -0.92 -4.89 -32.95
CA ALA A 27 0.05 -5.97 -33.08
C ALA A 27 1.53 -5.61 -33.31
N SER A 28 2.36 -5.93 -32.30
CA SER A 28 3.64 -6.56 -32.55
C SER A 28 3.64 -7.88 -31.80
N ALA A 29 3.21 -8.93 -32.50
CA ALA A 29 3.65 -10.27 -32.18
C ALA A 29 5.14 -10.33 -32.53
N THR A 30 6.00 -10.11 -31.54
CA THR A 30 7.38 -10.57 -31.61
C THR A 30 7.55 -11.66 -30.56
N GLN A 31 8.11 -12.76 -31.03
CA GLN A 31 8.24 -14.07 -30.43
C GLN A 31 8.62 -14.07 -28.94
N ALA A 32 8.02 -15.01 -28.20
CA ALA A 32 8.56 -15.48 -26.93
C ALA A 32 9.91 -16.18 -27.18
N PRO A 33 10.94 -15.96 -26.36
CA PRO A 33 12.05 -16.88 -26.25
C PRO A 33 11.79 -17.91 -25.15
N GLU A 34 12.06 -19.14 -25.53
CA GLU A 34 11.98 -20.37 -24.76
C GLU A 34 13.08 -20.39 -23.68
N GLY A 35 12.75 -20.87 -22.48
CA GLY A 35 13.72 -21.36 -21.50
C GLY A 35 14.78 -20.37 -21.01
N THR A 36 14.39 -19.35 -20.23
CA THR A 36 15.33 -18.70 -19.29
C THR A 36 14.74 -18.86 -17.91
N GLY A 37 15.43 -19.63 -17.05
CA GLY A 37 15.22 -19.59 -15.61
C GLY A 37 15.49 -18.16 -15.15
N GLY A 38 14.48 -17.30 -15.26
CA GLY A 38 14.59 -15.90 -14.97
C GLY A 38 15.00 -15.78 -13.52
N ILE A 39 16.14 -15.16 -13.28
CA ILE A 39 16.41 -14.50 -12.02
C ILE A 39 15.21 -13.57 -11.78
N MET A 40 14.22 -14.06 -11.04
CA MET A 40 13.13 -13.24 -10.55
C MET A 40 13.84 -12.06 -9.89
N ALA A 41 13.66 -10.84 -10.42
CA ALA A 41 14.19 -9.64 -9.77
C ALA A 41 13.87 -9.77 -8.28
N PRO A 42 14.84 -9.49 -7.37
CA PRO A 42 14.62 -9.67 -5.94
C PRO A 42 13.26 -9.06 -5.62
N GLY A 43 12.39 -9.88 -5.02
CA GLY A 43 11.00 -9.51 -4.79
C GLY A 43 10.96 -8.10 -4.20
N PRO A 44 10.00 -7.25 -4.63
CA PRO A 44 9.99 -5.85 -4.27
C PRO A 44 10.25 -5.69 -2.78
N ASP A 45 11.25 -4.88 -2.44
CA ASP A 45 11.62 -4.62 -1.05
C ASP A 45 10.37 -4.11 -0.33
N VAL A 46 9.79 -5.00 0.49
CA VAL A 46 8.53 -4.76 1.18
C VAL A 46 8.68 -3.52 2.07
N GLU A 47 9.85 -3.32 2.67
CA GLU A 47 10.13 -2.15 3.50
C GLU A 47 10.12 -0.87 2.66
N ALA A 48 10.69 -0.88 1.46
CA ALA A 48 10.67 0.26 0.55
C ALA A 48 9.25 0.63 0.08
N ALA A 49 8.40 -0.38 -0.15
CA ALA A 49 6.99 -0.18 -0.49
C ALA A 49 6.22 0.45 0.68
N VAL A 50 6.42 -0.06 1.90
CA VAL A 50 5.78 0.46 3.12
C VAL A 50 6.24 1.88 3.42
N GLN A 51 7.53 2.17 3.23
CA GLN A 51 8.09 3.51 3.38
C GLN A 51 7.46 4.49 2.38
N SER A 52 7.35 4.11 1.12
CA SER A 52 6.71 4.94 0.08
C SER A 52 5.24 5.24 0.40
N GLU A 53 4.51 4.27 0.97
CA GLU A 53 3.14 4.48 1.43
C GLU A 53 3.09 5.47 2.61
N TYR A 54 3.99 5.32 3.58
CA TYR A 54 4.10 6.22 4.72
C TYR A 54 4.44 7.65 4.29
N ASP A 55 5.36 7.84 3.35
CA ASP A 55 5.67 9.15 2.77
C ASP A 55 4.43 9.80 2.14
N GLY A 56 3.60 9.03 1.44
CA GLY A 56 2.32 9.49 0.92
C GLY A 56 1.35 9.93 2.02
N VAL A 57 1.37 9.25 3.17
CA VAL A 57 0.55 9.58 4.35
C VAL A 57 1.04 10.86 5.01
N VAL A 58 2.35 11.03 5.16
CA VAL A 58 2.97 12.24 5.71
C VAL A 58 2.65 13.45 4.85
N LYS A 59 2.77 13.32 3.52
CA LYS A 59 2.41 14.38 2.57
C LYS A 59 0.94 14.80 2.66
N LYS A 60 0.04 13.86 2.95
CA LYS A 60 -1.39 14.17 3.16
C LYS A 60 -1.61 14.91 4.48
N GLY A 61 -0.91 14.51 5.54
CA GLY A 61 -0.93 15.25 6.80
C GLY A 61 -2.29 15.25 7.53
N THR A 62 -3.17 14.29 7.25
CA THR A 62 -4.50 14.18 7.91
C THR A 62 -4.57 12.97 8.82
N ARG A 63 -5.38 13.07 9.89
CA ARG A 63 -5.59 11.97 10.85
C ARG A 63 -6.02 10.68 10.17
N GLU A 64 -6.96 10.76 9.23
CA GLU A 64 -7.53 9.59 8.54
C GLU A 64 -6.48 8.85 7.69
N ALA A 65 -5.53 9.58 7.11
CA ALA A 65 -4.45 8.98 6.34
C ALA A 65 -3.52 8.15 7.23
N TYR A 66 -3.12 8.70 8.38
CA TYR A 66 -2.28 8.00 9.35
C TYR A 66 -3.00 6.81 9.97
N GLU A 67 -4.27 6.95 10.34
CA GLU A 67 -5.04 5.83 10.89
C GLU A 67 -5.18 4.68 9.89
N ARG A 68 -5.38 5.00 8.60
CA ARG A 68 -5.45 3.99 7.54
C ARG A 68 -4.13 3.23 7.41
N PHE A 69 -3.01 3.93 7.52
CA PHE A 69 -1.68 3.32 7.48
C PHE A 69 -1.46 2.39 8.68
N ILE A 70 -1.81 2.84 9.89
CA ILE A 70 -1.70 2.05 11.12
C ILE A 70 -2.54 0.78 11.04
N ARG A 71 -3.75 0.85 10.48
CA ARG A 71 -4.61 -0.33 10.31
C ARG A 71 -4.03 -1.35 9.33
N ARG A 72 -3.23 -0.90 8.34
CA ARG A 72 -2.59 -1.77 7.34
C ARG A 72 -1.29 -2.38 7.84
N HIS A 73 -0.53 -1.63 8.63
CA HIS A 73 0.80 -1.99 9.10
C HIS A 73 0.90 -1.94 10.64
N PRO A 74 0.01 -2.61 11.40
CA PRO A 74 -0.11 -2.40 12.85
C PRO A 74 1.17 -2.71 13.63
N ASP A 75 1.95 -3.69 13.17
CA ASP A 75 3.18 -4.14 13.82
C ASP A 75 4.44 -3.44 13.27
N HIS A 76 4.30 -2.59 12.26
CA HIS A 76 5.43 -1.95 11.60
C HIS A 76 5.96 -0.76 12.44
N PRO A 77 7.29 -0.53 12.50
CA PRO A 77 7.87 0.60 13.22
C PRO A 77 7.30 1.97 12.80
N LEU A 78 7.00 2.15 11.51
CA LEU A 78 6.37 3.38 11.00
C LEU A 78 4.94 3.60 11.52
N ALA A 79 4.20 2.54 11.89
CA ALA A 79 2.88 2.71 12.47
C ALA A 79 2.94 3.25 13.90
N ARG A 80 4.01 2.94 14.64
CA ARG A 80 4.27 3.59 15.93
C ARG A 80 4.54 5.09 15.75
N LYS A 81 5.33 5.46 14.73
CA LYS A 81 5.55 6.86 14.37
C LYS A 81 4.25 7.56 13.97
N ALA A 82 3.45 6.93 13.11
CA ALA A 82 2.12 7.41 12.72
C ALA A 82 1.23 7.70 13.94
N ARG A 83 1.22 6.81 14.93
CA ARG A 83 0.46 6.98 16.17
C ARG A 83 0.90 8.22 16.95
N ALA A 84 2.21 8.39 17.12
CA ALA A 84 2.76 9.56 17.79
C ALA A 84 2.36 10.88 17.10
N VAL A 85 2.28 10.89 15.76
CA VAL A 85 1.83 12.08 15.02
C VAL A 85 0.34 12.36 15.26
N ILE A 86 -0.52 11.33 15.29
CA ILE A 86 -1.95 11.46 15.61
C ILE A 86 -2.14 12.01 17.03
N ASP A 87 -1.39 11.46 17.98
CA ASP A 87 -1.47 11.83 19.40
C ASP A 87 -0.94 13.25 19.65
N GLY A 88 0.04 13.69 18.85
CA GLY A 88 0.59 15.04 18.90
C GLY A 88 -0.35 16.15 18.43
N GLY A 89 -1.48 15.82 17.77
CA GLY A 89 -2.49 16.80 17.38
C GLY A 89 -2.04 17.82 16.32
N THR A 90 -0.91 17.59 15.66
CA THR A 90 -0.32 18.50 14.65
C THR A 90 -0.88 18.28 13.24
N LEU A 91 -1.83 17.36 13.10
CA LEU A 91 -2.45 17.01 11.83
C LEU A 91 -3.56 18.02 11.49
N ARG A 92 -3.72 18.28 10.19
CA ARG A 92 -4.82 19.07 9.65
C ARG A 92 -6.13 18.30 9.76
#